data_AF-A0A7Y0LAM2-F1
#
_entry.id   AF-A0A7Y0LAM2-F1
#
_cell.length_a   1.000
_cell.length_b   1.000
_cell.length_c   1.000
_cell.angle_alpha   90.00
_cell.angle_beta   90.00
_cell.angle_gamma   90.00
#
_symmetry.space_group_name_H-M   'P 1'
#
loop_
_entity.id
_entity.type
_entity.pdbx_description
1 polymer ?
#
loop_
_entity_poly.entity_id
_entity_poly.type
_entity_poly.pdbx_seq_one_letter_code
_entity_poly.pdbx_strand_id
1 'polypeptide(L)'
;MKKGYELYLNILKDIKYRTSVIDQLFADASGTNLELTVLESACLQLRKILEQIAFGSLVSNVELYSQEYKKFQEFWNAEYLLKDMAKVNPKYFPIPISQDKSAVPGVKSQFNLKHDDIYLNPKEFIKVYKKCGAILHASNPFGSKVSNEFYKKSIPIWRNKIINLLNSHQVHFVGDKNLYLFQMGAKDESPSLQAFEPVQ
;
A
#
# COMPACT_ATOMS: atom_id res chain seq x y z
N MET A 1 7.54 -23.55 -4.61
CA MET A 1 7.00 -22.32 -3.96
C MET A 1 7.04 -21.20 -5.00
N LYS A 2 6.00 -20.35 -5.06
CA LYS A 2 6.06 -19.12 -5.89
C LYS A 2 7.21 -18.25 -5.40
N LYS A 3 7.94 -17.59 -6.31
CA LYS A 3 9.00 -16.65 -5.92
C LYS A 3 8.37 -15.41 -5.26
N GLY A 4 9.05 -14.81 -4.28
CA GLY A 4 8.50 -13.71 -3.47
C GLY A 4 7.94 -12.55 -4.31
N TYR A 5 8.61 -12.19 -5.40
CA TYR A 5 8.14 -11.15 -6.30
C TYR A 5 6.82 -11.50 -7.03
N GLU A 6 6.52 -12.77 -7.29
CA GLU A 6 5.25 -13.19 -7.91
C GLU A 6 4.09 -13.02 -6.94
N LEU A 7 4.32 -13.33 -5.66
CA LEU A 7 3.35 -13.07 -4.60
C LEU A 7 3.10 -11.56 -4.46
N TYR A 8 4.17 -10.76 -4.51
CA TYR A 8 4.08 -9.31 -4.48
C TYR A 8 3.28 -8.75 -5.67
N LEU A 9 3.50 -9.23 -6.89
CA LEU A 9 2.71 -8.81 -8.07
C LEU A 9 1.22 -9.15 -7.94
N ASN A 10 0.87 -10.30 -7.35
CA ASN A 10 -0.53 -10.66 -7.10
C ASN A 10 -1.18 -9.73 -6.06
N ILE A 11 -0.42 -9.34 -5.03
CA ILE A 11 -0.84 -8.33 -4.06
C ILE A 11 -1.13 -7.00 -4.76
N LEU A 12 -0.23 -6.53 -5.63
CA LEU A 12 -0.42 -5.29 -6.38
C LEU A 12 -1.66 -5.34 -7.29
N LYS A 13 -1.94 -6.48 -7.92
CA LYS A 13 -3.15 -6.67 -8.76
C LYS A 13 -4.43 -6.48 -7.95
N ASP A 14 -4.54 -7.10 -6.77
CA ASP A 14 -5.74 -6.96 -5.95
C ASP A 14 -5.87 -5.53 -5.38
N ILE A 15 -4.75 -4.90 -4.97
CA ILE A 15 -4.76 -3.49 -4.57
C ILE A 15 -5.30 -2.60 -5.70
N LYS A 16 -4.85 -2.82 -6.94
CA LYS A 16 -5.31 -2.05 -8.10
C LYS A 16 -6.83 -2.18 -8.30
N TYR A 17 -7.35 -3.40 -8.26
CA TYR A 17 -8.79 -3.65 -8.34
C TYR A 17 -9.55 -2.92 -7.22
N ARG A 18 -9.09 -3.03 -5.96
CA ARG A 18 -9.73 -2.35 -4.82
C ARG A 18 -9.69 -0.83 -4.95
N THR A 19 -8.61 -0.23 -5.46
CA THR A 19 -8.58 1.21 -5.72
C THR A 19 -9.60 1.63 -6.76
N SER A 20 -9.81 0.84 -7.81
CA SER A 20 -10.88 1.09 -8.79
C SER A 20 -12.27 0.96 -8.19
N VAL A 21 -12.49 0.01 -7.27
CA VAL A 21 -13.77 -0.13 -6.55
C VAL A 21 -14.06 1.11 -5.72
N ILE A 22 -13.05 1.67 -5.03
CA ILE A 22 -13.21 2.93 -4.27
C ILE A 22 -13.65 4.06 -5.21
N ASP A 23 -13.03 4.18 -6.38
CA ASP A 23 -13.38 5.23 -7.35
C ASP A 23 -14.82 5.08 -7.86
N GLN A 24 -15.24 3.85 -8.17
CA GLN A 24 -16.61 3.54 -8.61
C GLN A 24 -17.64 3.85 -7.53
N LEU A 25 -17.37 3.45 -6.28
CA LEU A 25 -18.25 3.74 -5.15
C LEU A 25 -18.54 5.24 -5.00
N PHE A 26 -17.54 6.10 -5.20
CA PHE A 26 -17.73 7.55 -5.11
C PHE A 26 -18.43 8.14 -6.35
N ALA A 27 -18.19 7.59 -7.54
CA ALA A 27 -18.85 8.03 -8.76
C ALA A 27 -20.36 7.72 -8.73
N ASP A 28 -20.73 6.51 -8.28
CA ASP A 28 -22.12 6.01 -8.32
C ASP A 28 -22.97 6.52 -7.15
N ALA A 29 -22.35 7.01 -6.07
CA ALA A 29 -23.04 7.49 -4.88
C ALA A 29 -23.71 8.87 -5.04
N SER A 30 -23.36 9.61 -6.10
CA SER A 30 -23.84 10.98 -6.30
C SER A 30 -25.36 11.04 -6.40
N GLY A 31 -26.00 11.81 -5.51
CA GLY A 31 -27.46 11.98 -5.49
C GLY A 31 -28.23 10.81 -4.86
N THR A 32 -27.55 9.86 -4.21
CA THR A 32 -28.19 8.73 -3.52
C THR A 32 -28.23 8.90 -2.00
N ASN A 33 -29.16 8.21 -1.33
CA ASN A 33 -29.21 8.15 0.14
C ASN A 33 -28.23 7.11 0.73
N LEU A 34 -27.28 6.61 -0.06
CA LEU A 34 -26.34 5.54 0.30
C LEU A 34 -25.00 6.06 0.83
N GLU A 35 -24.91 7.35 1.16
CA GLU A 35 -23.64 8.01 1.50
C GLU A 35 -22.88 7.28 2.61
N LEU A 36 -23.53 6.89 3.71
CA LEU A 36 -22.87 6.17 4.79
C LEU A 36 -22.33 4.79 4.34
N THR A 37 -23.14 4.03 3.61
CA THR A 37 -22.74 2.71 3.09
C THR A 37 -21.55 2.81 2.14
N VAL A 38 -21.50 3.88 1.33
CA VAL A 38 -20.39 4.17 0.42
C VAL A 38 -19.11 4.46 1.20
N LEU A 39 -19.20 5.29 2.26
CA LEU A 39 -18.06 5.61 3.12
C LEU A 39 -17.53 4.38 3.87
N GLU A 40 -18.43 3.56 4.42
CA GLU A 40 -18.09 2.30 5.10
C GLU A 40 -17.43 1.32 4.13
N SER A 41 -18.02 1.13 2.94
CA SER A 41 -17.50 0.25 1.90
C SER A 41 -16.13 0.69 1.40
N ALA A 42 -15.93 1.99 1.16
CA ALA A 42 -14.64 2.53 0.75
C ALA A 42 -13.58 2.41 1.85
N CYS A 43 -13.94 2.63 3.12
CA CYS A 43 -13.04 2.42 4.25
C CYS A 43 -12.66 0.94 4.42
N LEU A 44 -13.59 0.02 4.17
CA LEU A 44 -13.30 -1.41 4.13
C LEU A 44 -12.27 -1.72 3.04
N GLN A 45 -12.47 -1.23 1.81
CA GLN A 45 -11.50 -1.44 0.73
C GLN A 45 -10.13 -0.86 1.07
N LEU A 46 -10.07 0.36 1.60
CA LEU A 46 -8.82 0.96 2.07
C LEU A 46 -8.15 0.11 3.14
N ARG A 47 -8.89 -0.41 4.10
CA ARG A 47 -8.34 -1.27 5.16
C ARG A 47 -7.73 -2.55 4.59
N LYS A 48 -8.40 -3.19 3.63
CA LYS A 48 -7.86 -4.37 2.91
C LYS A 48 -6.59 -4.02 2.13
N ILE A 49 -6.56 -2.87 1.45
CA ILE A 49 -5.35 -2.40 0.76
C ILE A 49 -4.18 -2.20 1.74
N LEU A 50 -4.44 -1.60 2.91
CA LEU A 50 -3.43 -1.41 3.95
C LEU A 50 -2.88 -2.75 4.45
N GLU A 51 -3.75 -3.72 4.75
CA GLU A 51 -3.35 -5.09 5.12
C GLU A 51 -2.47 -5.72 4.03
N GLN A 52 -2.82 -5.52 2.76
CA GLN A 52 -2.07 -6.03 1.63
C GLN A 52 -0.69 -5.38 1.46
N ILE A 53 -0.56 -4.08 1.70
CA ILE A 53 0.74 -3.40 1.74
C ILE A 53 1.62 -3.99 2.86
N ALA A 54 1.02 -4.27 4.03
CA ALA A 54 1.74 -4.93 5.12
C ALA A 54 2.14 -6.37 4.74
N PHE A 55 1.29 -7.13 4.06
CA PHE A 55 1.66 -8.46 3.54
C PHE A 55 2.72 -8.40 2.44
N GLY A 56 2.71 -7.38 1.58
CA GLY A 56 3.78 -7.16 0.59
C GLY A 56 5.14 -6.91 1.26
N SER A 57 5.12 -6.18 2.38
CA SER A 57 6.29 -5.99 3.24
C SER A 57 6.76 -7.32 3.85
N LEU A 58 5.84 -8.19 4.28
CA LEU A 58 6.18 -9.53 4.78
C LEU A 58 6.79 -10.42 3.69
N VAL A 59 6.18 -10.46 2.51
CA VAL A 59 6.61 -11.27 1.36
C VAL A 59 8.04 -10.93 0.92
N SER A 60 8.41 -9.65 0.97
CA SER A 60 9.77 -9.20 0.62
C SER A 60 10.83 -9.54 1.66
N ASN A 61 10.45 -10.09 2.80
CA ASN A 61 11.34 -10.28 3.93
C ASN A 61 11.18 -11.66 4.59
N VAL A 62 10.51 -12.58 3.91
CA VAL A 62 10.08 -13.88 4.47
C VAL A 62 11.24 -14.69 5.04
N GLU A 63 12.43 -14.60 4.46
CA GLU A 63 13.61 -15.32 4.93
C GLU A 63 14.01 -14.90 6.34
N LEU A 64 14.14 -13.59 6.60
CA LEU A 64 14.46 -13.06 7.93
C LEU A 64 13.32 -13.30 8.93
N TYR A 65 12.07 -13.15 8.51
CA TYR A 65 10.92 -13.32 9.41
C TYR A 65 10.62 -14.77 9.77
N SER A 66 10.87 -15.72 8.86
CA SER A 66 10.64 -17.15 9.14
C SER A 66 11.57 -17.70 10.23
N GLN A 67 12.74 -17.09 10.41
CA GLN A 67 13.70 -17.44 11.45
C GLN A 67 13.29 -16.86 12.81
N GLU A 68 12.83 -15.60 12.83
CA GLU A 68 12.47 -14.89 14.06
C GLU A 68 11.06 -15.24 14.58
N TYR A 69 10.12 -15.61 13.71
CA TYR A 69 8.72 -15.80 14.08
C TYR A 69 8.14 -17.12 13.56
N LYS A 70 8.15 -18.17 14.39
CA LYS A 70 7.54 -19.49 14.08
C LYS A 70 6.04 -19.44 13.71
N LYS A 71 5.34 -18.34 14.01
CA LYS A 71 3.89 -18.16 13.85
C LYS A 71 3.52 -17.01 12.91
N PHE A 72 4.38 -16.65 11.96
CA PHE A 72 4.13 -15.48 11.10
C PHE A 72 2.83 -15.56 10.26
N GLN A 73 2.28 -16.77 10.09
CA GLN A 73 1.00 -17.01 9.43
C GLN A 73 -0.22 -16.56 10.27
N GLU A 74 -0.05 -16.35 11.59
CA GLU A 74 -1.11 -15.93 12.51
C GLU A 74 -1.29 -14.39 12.59
N PHE A 75 -0.43 -13.61 11.92
CA PHE A 75 -0.50 -12.15 11.97
C PHE A 75 -1.69 -11.60 11.17
N TRP A 76 -2.72 -11.15 11.87
CA TRP A 76 -3.92 -10.54 11.27
C TRP A 76 -4.00 -9.02 11.43
N ASN A 77 -3.21 -8.43 12.33
CA ASN A 77 -3.25 -6.99 12.62
C ASN A 77 -2.11 -6.24 11.90
N ALA A 78 -2.46 -5.39 10.93
CA ALA A 78 -1.49 -4.69 10.09
C ALA A 78 -0.62 -3.67 10.86
N GLU A 79 -1.11 -3.08 11.96
CA GLU A 79 -0.31 -2.17 12.79
C GLU A 79 0.81 -2.92 13.49
N TYR A 80 0.50 -4.05 14.14
CA TYR A 80 1.51 -4.85 14.82
C TYR A 80 2.50 -5.43 13.82
N LEU A 81 2.00 -5.95 12.70
CA LEU A 81 2.85 -6.46 11.63
C LEU A 81 3.86 -5.40 11.16
N LEU A 82 3.45 -4.17 10.84
CA LEU A 82 4.38 -3.11 10.42
C LEU A 82 5.39 -2.71 11.50
N LYS A 83 4.96 -2.65 12.78
CA LYS A 83 5.87 -2.30 13.89
C LYS A 83 6.94 -3.37 14.08
N ASP A 84 6.55 -4.64 14.02
CA ASP A 84 7.51 -5.73 14.13
C ASP A 84 8.41 -5.79 12.90
N MET A 85 7.86 -5.48 11.72
CA MET A 85 8.67 -5.45 10.51
C MET A 85 9.77 -4.38 10.56
N ALA A 86 9.44 -3.18 11.05
CA ALA A 86 10.39 -2.08 11.20
C ALA A 86 11.59 -2.39 12.12
N LYS A 87 11.44 -3.32 13.08
CA LYS A 87 12.53 -3.73 13.98
C LYS A 87 13.57 -4.60 13.27
N VAL A 88 13.14 -5.31 12.23
CA VAL A 88 13.91 -6.38 11.59
C VAL A 88 14.56 -5.89 10.29
N ASN A 89 13.84 -5.14 9.46
CA ASN A 89 14.38 -4.53 8.24
C ASN A 89 14.01 -3.05 8.17
N PRO A 90 14.97 -2.11 8.22
CA PRO A 90 14.69 -0.68 8.02
C PRO A 90 14.06 -0.33 6.66
N LYS A 91 14.26 -1.18 5.64
CA LYS A 91 13.68 -1.07 4.28
C LYS A 91 12.46 -1.97 4.08
N TYR A 92 11.70 -2.25 5.14
CA TYR A 92 10.53 -3.12 5.10
C TYR A 92 9.37 -2.56 4.26
N PHE A 93 9.28 -1.25 4.10
CA PHE A 93 8.15 -0.58 3.46
C PHE A 93 8.47 -0.19 1.99
N PRO A 94 7.48 -0.12 1.08
CA PRO A 94 7.71 0.31 -0.30
C PRO A 94 8.37 1.69 -0.38
N ILE A 95 9.34 1.84 -1.28
CA ILE A 95 10.09 3.08 -1.49
C ILE A 95 9.61 3.72 -2.80
N PRO A 96 8.74 4.73 -2.77
CA PRO A 96 8.18 5.33 -3.97
C PRO A 96 9.22 6.18 -4.71
N ILE A 97 9.20 6.08 -6.04
CA ILE A 97 10.11 6.84 -6.91
C ILE A 97 9.36 7.60 -8.01
N SER A 98 9.94 8.69 -8.50
CA SER A 98 9.66 9.23 -9.83
C SER A 98 10.71 8.73 -10.83
N GLN A 99 10.31 8.60 -12.09
CA GLN A 99 11.21 8.30 -13.20
C GLN A 99 11.24 9.53 -14.10
N ASP A 100 12.32 10.30 -13.97
CA ASP A 100 12.51 11.52 -14.73
C ASP A 100 13.47 11.24 -15.89
N LYS A 101 13.47 12.09 -16.92
CA LYS A 101 14.48 12.00 -17.98
C LYS A 101 15.86 12.20 -17.37
N SER A 102 16.79 11.31 -17.67
CA SER A 102 18.17 11.45 -17.21
C SER A 102 18.89 12.53 -18.02
N ALA A 103 19.73 13.32 -17.36
CA ALA A 103 20.67 14.23 -18.01
C ALA A 103 21.96 13.52 -18.47
N VAL A 104 22.18 12.27 -18.05
CA VAL A 104 23.39 11.50 -18.37
C VAL A 104 23.26 10.86 -19.76
N PRO A 105 24.19 11.11 -20.70
CA PRO A 105 24.18 10.48 -22.02
C PRO A 105 24.16 8.95 -21.93
N GLY A 106 23.28 8.31 -22.68
CA GLY A 106 23.11 6.85 -22.69
C GLY A 106 22.20 6.30 -21.58
N VAL A 107 21.81 7.11 -20.59
CA VAL A 107 20.86 6.70 -19.55
C VAL A 107 19.46 7.22 -19.91
N LYS A 108 18.46 6.33 -19.97
CA LYS A 108 17.09 6.73 -20.38
C LYS A 108 16.32 7.48 -19.29
N SER A 109 16.46 7.04 -18.04
CA SER A 109 15.73 7.61 -16.90
C SER A 109 16.58 7.65 -15.64
N GLN A 110 16.30 8.64 -14.80
CA GLN A 110 16.87 8.77 -13.46
C GLN A 110 15.76 8.55 -12.43
N PHE A 111 16.09 7.92 -11.31
CA PHE A 111 15.15 7.67 -10.23
C PHE A 111 15.34 8.70 -9.12
N ASN A 112 14.25 9.39 -8.75
CA ASN A 112 14.25 10.29 -7.60
C ASN A 112 13.27 9.77 -6.56
N LEU A 113 13.64 9.89 -5.28
CA LEU A 113 12.73 9.57 -4.18
C LEU A 113 11.61 10.60 -4.13
N LYS A 114 10.38 10.15 -3.90
CA LYS A 114 9.26 11.05 -3.66
C LYS A 114 9.36 11.66 -2.25
N HIS A 115 8.86 12.88 -2.08
CA HIS A 115 8.72 13.51 -0.77
C HIS A 115 7.67 12.80 0.11
N ASP A 116 7.94 12.74 1.41
CA ASP A 116 7.24 11.93 2.41
C ASP A 116 5.76 12.31 2.63
N ASP A 117 5.39 13.52 2.22
CA ASP A 117 4.07 14.14 2.39
C ASP A 117 3.11 13.78 1.26
N ILE A 118 3.62 13.42 0.07
CA ILE A 118 2.81 13.13 -1.11
C ILE A 118 2.37 11.65 -1.23
N TYR A 119 2.91 10.75 -0.42
CA TYR A 119 2.55 9.33 -0.40
C TYR A 119 2.18 8.84 1.00
N LEU A 120 1.62 7.63 1.08
CA LEU A 120 1.26 7.00 2.35
C LEU A 120 2.52 6.49 3.07
N ASN A 121 3.08 7.27 3.99
CA ASN A 121 4.22 6.84 4.80
C ASN A 121 3.78 5.93 5.98
N PRO A 122 4.69 5.20 6.63
CA PRO A 122 4.33 4.26 7.71
C PRO A 122 3.61 4.88 8.92
N LYS A 123 3.92 6.14 9.27
CA LYS A 123 3.22 6.83 10.37
C LYS A 123 1.79 7.14 9.99
N GLU A 124 1.57 7.57 8.75
CA GLU A 124 0.24 7.82 8.21
C GLU A 124 -0.55 6.53 8.02
N PHE A 125 0.08 5.46 7.55
CA PHE A 125 -0.52 4.13 7.46
C PHE A 125 -1.26 3.75 8.74
N ILE A 126 -0.60 3.86 9.90
CA ILE A 126 -1.20 3.46 11.19
C ILE A 126 -2.43 4.33 11.51
N LYS A 127 -2.35 5.63 11.21
CA LYS A 127 -3.48 6.55 11.43
C LYS A 127 -4.66 6.19 10.54
N VAL A 128 -4.43 5.97 9.24
CA VAL A 128 -5.48 5.60 8.28
C VAL A 128 -6.08 4.24 8.66
N TYR A 129 -5.25 3.24 8.98
CA TYR A 129 -5.71 1.92 9.39
C TYR A 129 -6.68 1.96 10.58
N LYS A 130 -6.36 2.77 11.60
CA LYS A 130 -7.24 2.99 12.76
C LYS A 130 -8.53 3.70 12.39
N LYS A 131 -8.47 4.74 11.56
CA LYS A 131 -9.66 5.48 11.12
C LYS A 131 -10.60 4.61 10.27
N CYS A 132 -10.07 3.87 9.30
CA CYS A 132 -10.85 2.94 8.50
C CYS A 132 -11.44 1.81 9.36
N GLY A 133 -10.78 1.37 10.43
CA GLY A 133 -11.37 0.42 11.38
C GLY A 133 -12.50 1.04 12.20
N ALA A 134 -12.31 2.26 12.69
CA ALA A 134 -13.26 2.93 13.58
C ALA A 134 -14.64 3.15 12.95
N ILE A 135 -14.72 3.49 11.66
CA ILE A 135 -16.01 3.67 10.98
C ILE A 135 -16.79 2.37 10.80
N LEU A 136 -16.11 1.22 10.73
CA LEU A 136 -16.73 -0.09 10.51
C LEU A 136 -17.39 -0.67 11.77
N HIS A 137 -17.08 -0.11 12.94
CA HIS A 137 -17.71 -0.51 14.19
C HIS A 137 -19.04 0.22 14.39
N ALA A 138 -20.03 -0.49 14.93
CA ALA A 138 -21.25 0.15 15.43
C ALA A 138 -20.89 1.25 16.42
N SER A 139 -21.51 2.42 16.25
CA SER A 139 -21.20 3.60 17.06
C SER A 139 -21.85 3.48 18.44
N ASN A 140 -21.10 3.76 19.50
CA ASN A 140 -21.68 3.93 20.83
C ASN A 140 -22.49 5.24 20.86
N PRO A 141 -23.79 5.22 21.22
CA PRO A 141 -24.62 6.42 21.31
C PRO A 141 -24.10 7.51 22.26
N PHE A 142 -23.24 7.15 23.21
CA PHE A 142 -22.65 8.07 24.19
C PHE A 142 -21.21 8.50 23.84
N GLY A 143 -20.67 8.05 22.71
CA GLY A 143 -19.30 8.33 22.29
C GLY A 143 -19.19 9.44 21.23
N SER A 144 -18.00 10.02 21.10
CA SER A 144 -17.69 10.92 19.97
C SER A 144 -17.44 10.11 18.69
N LYS A 145 -18.12 10.46 17.59
CA LYS A 145 -17.91 9.86 16.27
C LYS A 145 -17.14 10.82 15.35
N VAL A 146 -16.21 10.29 14.57
CA VAL A 146 -15.62 11.04 13.45
C VAL A 146 -16.71 11.30 12.41
N SER A 147 -16.85 12.54 11.96
CA SER A 147 -17.94 12.92 11.05
C SER A 147 -17.84 12.24 9.68
N ASN A 148 -18.99 11.98 9.05
CA ASN A 148 -19.05 11.46 7.67
C ASN A 148 -18.35 12.41 6.69
N GLU A 149 -18.50 13.72 6.89
CA GLU A 149 -17.80 14.77 6.14
C GLU A 149 -16.27 14.64 6.19
N PHE A 150 -15.71 14.27 7.36
CA PHE A 150 -14.28 14.01 7.48
C PHE A 150 -13.86 12.84 6.58
N TYR A 151 -14.60 11.73 6.61
CA TYR A 151 -14.29 10.56 5.77
C TYR A 151 -14.45 10.85 4.28
N LYS A 152 -15.53 11.55 3.90
CA LYS A 152 -15.78 11.98 2.51
C LYS A 152 -14.61 12.76 1.93
N LYS A 153 -14.00 13.65 2.72
CA LYS A 153 -12.81 14.42 2.33
C LYS A 153 -11.52 13.61 2.39
N SER A 154 -11.40 12.70 3.37
CA SER A 154 -10.15 12.00 3.64
C SER A 154 -9.90 10.78 2.77
N ILE A 155 -10.95 10.03 2.40
CA ILE A 155 -10.84 8.80 1.61
C ILE A 155 -10.15 9.06 0.25
N PRO A 156 -10.54 10.07 -0.54
CA PRO A 156 -9.84 10.38 -1.80
C PRO A 156 -8.36 10.73 -1.59
N ILE A 157 -8.04 11.44 -0.51
CA ILE A 157 -6.65 11.80 -0.16
C ILE A 157 -5.84 10.55 0.16
N TRP A 158 -6.35 9.67 1.03
CA TRP A 158 -5.68 8.42 1.39
C TRP A 158 -5.51 7.50 0.18
N ARG A 159 -6.53 7.39 -0.68
CA ARG A 159 -6.46 6.64 -1.95
C ARG A 159 -5.37 7.19 -2.87
N ASN A 160 -5.28 8.50 -3.04
CA ASN A 160 -4.24 9.12 -3.88
C ASN A 160 -2.83 8.91 -3.30
N LYS A 161 -2.68 8.98 -1.97
CA LYS A 161 -1.41 8.70 -1.30
C LYS A 161 -0.96 7.25 -1.46
N ILE A 162 -1.88 6.29 -1.44
CA ILE A 162 -1.60 4.87 -1.75
C ILE A 162 -1.12 4.73 -3.19
N ILE A 163 -1.76 5.41 -4.15
CA ILE A 163 -1.31 5.38 -5.54
C ILE A 163 0.06 6.01 -5.68
N ASN A 164 0.31 7.14 -5.03
CA ASN A 164 1.62 7.76 -5.06
C ASN A 164 2.71 6.87 -4.44
N LEU A 165 2.37 6.07 -3.42
CA LEU A 165 3.25 5.07 -2.83
C LEU A 165 3.57 3.94 -3.81
N LEU A 166 2.58 3.42 -4.53
CA LEU A 166 2.71 2.15 -5.27
C LEU A 166 2.87 2.31 -6.78
N ASN A 167 2.58 3.46 -7.39
CA ASN A 167 2.55 3.59 -8.85
C ASN A 167 3.88 3.23 -9.51
N SER A 168 4.98 3.70 -8.93
CA SER A 168 6.34 3.25 -9.24
C SER A 168 7.14 3.25 -7.94
N HIS A 169 7.63 2.08 -7.56
CA HIS A 169 8.29 1.91 -6.27
C HIS A 169 9.30 0.77 -6.28
N GLN A 170 10.24 0.86 -5.36
CA GLN A 170 11.21 -0.18 -5.07
C GLN A 170 10.80 -0.95 -3.83
N VAL A 171 11.16 -2.23 -3.82
CA VAL A 171 11.04 -3.11 -2.66
C VAL A 171 12.37 -3.82 -2.49
N HIS A 172 12.86 -3.90 -1.26
CA HIS A 172 14.07 -4.64 -0.96
C HIS A 172 13.71 -6.07 -0.53
N PHE A 173 14.14 -7.05 -1.32
CA PHE A 173 14.06 -8.46 -0.93
C PHE A 173 15.29 -8.82 -0.11
N VAL A 174 15.09 -9.20 1.15
CA VAL A 174 16.18 -9.66 2.01
C VAL A 174 16.88 -10.86 1.37
N GLY A 175 18.21 -10.89 1.44
CA GLY A 175 19.01 -11.96 0.84
C GLY A 175 19.26 -11.78 -0.66
N ASP A 176 18.57 -10.84 -1.30
CA ASP A 176 18.73 -10.53 -2.72
C ASP A 176 19.50 -9.22 -2.93
N LYS A 177 20.50 -9.27 -3.82
CA LYS A 177 21.32 -8.10 -4.19
C LYS A 177 20.69 -7.29 -5.33
N ASN A 178 19.68 -7.83 -5.99
CA ASN A 178 19.00 -7.17 -7.08
C ASN A 178 18.14 -6.00 -6.57
N LEU A 179 18.04 -4.96 -7.39
CA LEU A 179 17.05 -3.92 -7.21
C LEU A 179 15.80 -4.29 -8.00
N TYR A 180 14.65 -4.26 -7.35
CA TYR A 180 13.37 -4.56 -7.96
C TYR A 180 12.53 -3.29 -8.08
N LEU A 181 12.16 -2.94 -9.30
CA LEU A 181 11.26 -1.85 -9.62
C LEU A 181 9.89 -2.41 -10.00
N PHE A 182 8.89 -2.09 -9.20
CA PHE A 182 7.50 -2.41 -9.48
C PHE A 182 6.78 -1.20 -10.08
N GLN A 183 5.92 -1.47 -11.05
CA GLN A 183 5.09 -0.45 -11.70
C GLN A 183 3.65 -0.93 -11.75
N MET A 184 2.70 -0.06 -11.42
CA MET A 184 1.28 -0.43 -11.45
C MET A 184 0.71 -0.46 -12.86
N GLY A 185 1.32 0.23 -13.82
CA GLY A 185 0.84 0.35 -15.21
C GLY A 185 -0.42 1.20 -15.35
N ALA A 186 -0.84 1.44 -16.60
CA ALA A 186 -2.10 2.13 -16.91
C ALA A 186 -3.32 1.34 -16.40
N LYS A 187 -4.51 1.94 -16.31
CA LYS A 187 -5.70 1.37 -15.65
C LYS A 187 -5.96 -0.11 -15.98
N ASP A 188 -5.86 -0.48 -17.26
CA ASP A 188 -6.20 -1.83 -17.75
C ASP A 188 -4.97 -2.76 -17.88
N GLU A 189 -3.78 -2.28 -17.53
CA GLU A 189 -2.55 -3.06 -17.56
C GLU A 189 -2.34 -3.83 -16.24
N SER A 190 -1.69 -4.98 -16.30
CA SER A 190 -1.21 -5.65 -15.09
C SER A 190 0.01 -4.94 -14.52
N PRO A 191 0.19 -4.92 -13.18
CA PRO A 191 1.45 -4.52 -12.58
C PRO A 191 2.63 -5.33 -13.14
N SER A 192 3.75 -4.66 -13.33
CA SER A 192 4.98 -5.22 -13.89
C SER A 192 6.14 -5.10 -12.90
N LEU A 193 7.20 -5.86 -13.20
CA LEU A 193 8.44 -5.87 -12.45
C LEU A 193 9.61 -5.75 -13.41
N GLN A 194 10.58 -4.92 -13.06
CA GLN A 194 11.90 -4.90 -13.66
C GLN A 194 12.95 -5.18 -12.57
N ALA A 195 13.80 -6.19 -12.79
CA ALA A 195 14.92 -6.51 -11.93
C ALA A 195 16.20 -5.91 -12.51
N PHE A 196 17.02 -5.31 -11.65
CA PHE A 196 18.33 -4.75 -11.98
C PHE A 196 19.38 -5.50 -11.16
N GLU A 197 20.27 -6.19 -11.86
CA GLU A 197 21.39 -6.87 -11.23
C GLU A 197 22.48 -5.87 -10.85
N PRO A 198 23.17 -6.07 -9.73
CA PRO A 198 24.34 -5.25 -9.40
C PRO A 198 25.42 -5.42 -10.47
N VAL A 199 26.09 -4.31 -10.81
CA VAL A 199 27.26 -4.36 -11.68
C VAL A 199 28.37 -5.14 -10.95
N GLN A 200 28.93 -6.15 -11.62
CA GLN A 200 30.04 -6.97 -11.10
C GLN A 200 31.32 -6.15 -10.90
#